data_AF-A0A5C7XNJ1-F1
#
_entry.id   AF-A0A5C7XNJ1-F1
#
_cell.length_a   1.000
_cell.length_b   1.000
_cell.length_c   1.000
_cell.angle_alpha   90.00
_cell.angle_beta   90.00
_cell.angle_gamma   90.00
#
_symmetry.space_group_name_H-M   'P 1'
#
loop_
_entity.id
_entity.type
_entity.pdbx_description
1 polymer ?
#
loop_
_entity_poly.entity_id
_entity_poly.type
_entity_poly.pdbx_seq_one_letter_code
_entity_poly.pdbx_strand_id
1 'polypeptide(L)'
;MKLRTTLSLCLLAVALGTAPLPSAQAAGNPVDDVGANHNLAVDCLMRDKGPADATAFERVVTVCGYDPGIPVDEFVERNKPLLELDYQQPIAKHMEAFRDSYSAEEFAYFAKLDDVLETSEDAKIADERLAKLEAEAVAKLDARSESGRSVLGAFSTARHSLAYWQNHQTDVGAAGIWTPWRWRLFWVVRADIIGFLYTGNWGAAAVISYFYWWRLWWWWWWL
;
A
#
# COMPACT_ATOMS: atom_id res chain seq x y z
N MET A 1 -13.12 63.37 -32.42
CA MET A 1 -12.04 63.46 -31.41
C MET A 1 -11.69 62.06 -30.94
N LYS A 2 -10.43 61.66 -31.09
CA LYS A 2 -9.88 60.39 -30.62
C LYS A 2 -9.56 60.52 -29.13
N LEU A 3 -10.00 59.58 -28.29
CA LEU A 3 -9.32 59.27 -27.04
C LEU A 3 -9.06 57.76 -27.01
N ARG A 4 -7.76 57.43 -27.00
CA ARG A 4 -7.22 56.11 -26.71
C ARG A 4 -7.14 55.99 -25.20
N THR A 5 -7.57 54.85 -24.65
CA THR A 5 -7.18 54.44 -23.30
C THR A 5 -6.85 52.95 -23.34
N THR A 6 -5.56 52.69 -23.17
CA THR A 6 -4.92 51.38 -22.98
C THR A 6 -5.07 50.89 -21.54
N LEU A 7 -4.68 49.62 -21.32
CA LEU A 7 -4.50 48.86 -20.06
C LEU A 7 -5.77 48.17 -19.54
N SER A 8 -5.78 46.89 -19.16
CA SER A 8 -4.70 45.93 -18.89
C SER A 8 -5.23 44.51 -19.10
N LEU A 9 -4.48 43.66 -19.81
CA LEU A 9 -4.66 42.21 -19.79
C LEU A 9 -4.17 41.70 -18.42
N CYS A 10 -5.08 41.32 -17.53
CA CYS A 10 -4.74 40.42 -16.43
C CYS A 10 -4.63 39.00 -16.99
N LEU A 11 -3.43 38.63 -17.44
CA LEU A 11 -3.06 37.22 -17.60
C LEU A 11 -3.02 36.59 -16.20
N LEU A 12 -4.08 35.85 -15.86
CA LEU A 12 -4.06 34.92 -14.74
C LEU A 12 -3.11 33.77 -15.13
N ALA A 13 -1.85 33.89 -14.72
CA ALA A 13 -0.93 32.76 -14.73
C ALA A 13 -1.38 31.80 -13.62
N VAL A 14 -2.22 30.81 -13.97
CA VAL A 14 -2.43 29.64 -13.14
C VAL A 14 -1.11 28.90 -13.13
N ALA A 15 -0.35 29.07 -12.04
CA ALA A 15 0.76 28.21 -11.70
C ALA A 15 0.19 26.81 -11.51
N LEU A 16 0.24 25.99 -12.56
CA LEU A 16 0.17 24.54 -12.42
C LEU A 16 1.37 24.16 -11.56
N GLY A 17 1.12 24.05 -10.26
CA GLY A 17 2.01 23.35 -9.36
C GLY A 17 2.30 22.00 -10.00
N THR A 18 3.57 21.70 -10.19
CA THR A 18 4.02 20.37 -10.58
C THR A 18 3.65 19.43 -9.45
N ALA A 19 2.41 18.93 -9.46
CA ALA A 19 2.08 17.71 -8.77
C ALA A 19 3.08 16.65 -9.26
N PRO A 20 3.63 15.80 -8.37
CA PRO A 20 4.42 14.67 -8.81
C PRO A 20 3.61 13.92 -9.86
N LEU A 21 4.22 13.71 -11.03
CA LEU A 21 3.63 12.92 -12.12
C LEU A 21 3.11 11.62 -11.50
N PRO A 22 1.85 11.23 -11.73
CA PRO A 22 1.38 9.94 -11.28
C PRO A 22 2.34 8.90 -11.87
N SER A 23 2.96 8.11 -10.99
CA SER A 23 3.61 6.86 -11.34
C SER A 23 2.67 6.13 -12.29
N ALA A 24 3.18 5.67 -13.42
CA ALA A 24 2.39 5.09 -14.50
C ALA A 24 1.31 4.18 -13.91
N GLN A 25 0.07 4.70 -13.90
CA GLN A 25 -1.12 3.96 -13.49
C GLN A 25 -1.05 2.61 -14.18
N ALA A 26 -1.27 1.52 -13.44
CA ALA A 26 -1.42 0.19 -14.00
C ALA A 26 -2.63 0.20 -14.95
N ALA A 27 -2.44 0.69 -16.17
CA ALA A 27 -3.48 0.89 -17.17
C ALA A 27 -3.93 -0.50 -17.66
N GLY A 28 -4.67 -1.21 -16.83
CA GLY A 28 -5.10 -2.58 -17.11
C GLY A 28 -5.50 -3.40 -15.89
N ASN A 29 -5.04 -3.11 -14.66
CA ASN A 29 -5.46 -3.90 -13.51
C ASN A 29 -6.92 -3.58 -13.14
N PRO A 30 -7.87 -4.53 -13.29
CA PRO A 30 -9.29 -4.28 -13.04
C PRO A 30 -9.64 -4.06 -11.56
N VAL A 31 -8.68 -4.27 -10.65
CA VAL A 31 -8.83 -4.06 -9.20
C VAL A 31 -7.77 -3.10 -8.66
N ASP A 32 -7.31 -2.15 -9.48
CA ASP A 32 -6.31 -1.14 -9.09
C ASP A 32 -6.81 -0.18 -7.98
N ASP A 33 -8.12 -0.13 -7.76
CA ASP A 33 -8.73 0.66 -6.69
C ASP A 33 -8.35 0.13 -5.29
N VAL A 34 -7.97 -1.13 -5.16
CA VAL A 34 -7.55 -1.74 -3.89
C VAL A 34 -6.35 -1.00 -3.29
N GLY A 35 -5.25 -0.86 -4.05
CA GLY A 35 -4.04 -0.18 -3.58
C GLY A 35 -4.24 1.33 -3.42
N ALA A 36 -5.03 1.94 -4.30
CA ALA A 36 -5.36 3.36 -4.19
C ALA A 36 -6.13 3.66 -2.89
N ASN A 37 -7.19 2.90 -2.60
CA ASN A 37 -8.01 3.08 -1.40
C ASN A 37 -7.25 2.71 -0.11
N HIS A 38 -6.43 1.66 -0.16
CA HIS A 38 -5.49 1.31 0.92
C HIS A 38 -4.67 2.55 1.33
N ASN A 39 -4.00 3.20 0.37
CA ASN A 39 -3.14 4.34 0.69
C ASN A 39 -3.90 5.58 1.17
N LEU A 40 -5.15 5.79 0.72
CA LEU A 40 -6.00 6.85 1.27
C LEU A 40 -6.28 6.62 2.75
N ALA A 41 -6.55 5.39 3.16
CA ALA A 41 -6.73 5.04 4.57
C ALA A 41 -5.42 5.17 5.37
N VAL A 42 -4.29 4.72 4.83
CA VAL A 42 -2.97 4.90 5.47
C VAL A 42 -2.67 6.38 5.69
N ASP A 43 -2.83 7.22 4.67
CA ASP A 43 -2.58 8.66 4.74
C ASP A 43 -3.48 9.36 5.76
N CYS A 44 -4.75 8.97 5.84
CA CYS A 44 -5.64 9.45 6.90
C CYS A 44 -5.13 9.06 8.30
N LEU A 45 -4.77 7.80 8.53
CA LEU A 45 -4.27 7.34 9.83
C LEU A 45 -2.98 8.05 10.23
N MET A 46 -2.08 8.30 9.27
CA MET A 46 -0.85 9.07 9.45
C MET A 46 -1.13 10.53 9.83
N ARG A 47 -2.15 11.16 9.23
CA ARG A 47 -2.56 12.55 9.56
C ARG A 47 -3.27 12.66 10.89
N ASP A 48 -4.08 11.67 11.26
CA ASP A 48 -4.79 11.64 12.54
C ASP A 48 -3.83 11.44 13.73
N LYS A 49 -2.65 10.83 13.51
CA LYS A 49 -1.57 10.69 14.51
C LYS A 49 -1.98 9.98 15.81
N GLY A 50 -3.05 9.20 15.80
CA GLY A 50 -3.44 8.37 16.93
C GLY A 50 -2.52 7.16 17.13
N PRO A 51 -2.70 6.37 18.21
CA PRO A 51 -1.86 5.22 18.50
C PRO A 51 -1.81 4.20 17.35
N ALA A 52 -0.62 3.64 17.12
CA ALA A 52 -0.38 2.55 16.20
C ALA A 52 -0.54 1.21 16.93
N ASP A 53 -1.78 0.89 17.30
CA ASP A 53 -2.18 -0.34 17.98
C ASP A 53 -3.57 -0.81 17.49
N ALA A 54 -4.20 -1.74 18.20
CA ALA A 54 -5.52 -2.28 17.83
C ALA A 54 -6.62 -1.21 17.71
N THR A 55 -6.49 -0.05 18.37
CA THR A 55 -7.47 1.06 18.26
C THR A 55 -7.46 1.71 16.88
N ALA A 56 -6.40 1.50 16.07
CA ALA A 56 -6.35 1.98 14.70
C ALA A 56 -7.41 1.31 13.80
N PHE A 57 -7.88 0.09 14.11
CA PHE A 57 -9.02 -0.53 13.41
C PHE A 57 -10.34 0.18 13.66
N GLU A 58 -10.56 0.71 14.86
CA GLU A 58 -11.72 1.55 15.12
C GLU A 58 -11.59 2.89 14.38
N ARG A 59 -10.42 3.52 14.47
CA ARG A 59 -10.15 4.84 13.87
C ARG A 59 -10.24 4.84 12.35
N VAL A 60 -9.80 3.77 11.66
CA VAL A 60 -9.93 3.72 10.20
C VAL A 60 -11.40 3.79 9.78
N VAL A 61 -12.32 3.29 10.61
CA VAL A 61 -13.77 3.39 10.38
C VAL A 61 -14.31 4.74 10.83
N THR A 62 -14.09 5.10 12.09
CA THR A 62 -14.76 6.25 12.72
C THR A 62 -14.17 7.61 12.34
N VAL A 63 -12.87 7.66 12.03
CA VAL A 63 -12.14 8.88 11.66
C VAL A 63 -11.91 8.95 10.15
N CYS A 64 -11.44 7.85 9.55
CA CYS A 64 -11.08 7.82 8.13
C CYS A 64 -12.26 7.45 7.21
N GLY A 65 -13.42 7.10 7.77
CA GLY A 65 -14.64 6.85 7.01
C GLY A 65 -14.62 5.55 6.21
N TYR A 66 -13.75 4.60 6.57
CA TYR A 66 -13.79 3.27 5.98
C TYR A 66 -15.07 2.53 6.38
N ASP A 67 -15.82 2.02 5.41
CA ASP A 67 -16.98 1.16 5.68
C ASP A 67 -16.57 -0.33 5.55
N PRO A 68 -16.48 -1.07 6.67
CA PRO A 68 -16.14 -2.49 6.63
C PRO A 68 -17.31 -3.39 6.22
N GLY A 69 -18.53 -2.86 6.07
CA GLY A 69 -19.74 -3.62 5.76
C GLY A 69 -20.23 -4.52 6.91
N ILE A 70 -19.62 -4.41 8.09
CA ILE A 70 -19.91 -5.13 9.33
C ILE A 70 -19.83 -4.18 10.53
N PRO A 71 -20.37 -4.54 11.72
CA PRO A 71 -20.21 -3.72 12.91
C PRO A 71 -18.73 -3.46 13.25
N VAL A 72 -18.42 -2.25 13.76
CA VAL A 72 -17.04 -1.83 14.07
C VAL A 72 -16.35 -2.78 15.05
N ASP A 73 -17.03 -3.17 16.13
CA ASP A 73 -16.47 -4.10 17.13
C ASP A 73 -16.11 -5.46 16.50
N GLU A 74 -16.95 -5.96 15.58
CA GLU A 74 -16.69 -7.20 14.86
C GLU A 74 -15.49 -7.04 13.91
N PHE A 75 -15.39 -5.90 13.23
CA PHE A 75 -14.24 -5.57 12.39
C PHE A 75 -12.93 -5.52 13.20
N VAL A 76 -12.94 -4.90 14.38
CA VAL A 76 -11.77 -4.82 15.27
C VAL A 76 -11.36 -6.22 15.73
N GLU A 77 -12.29 -6.99 16.31
CA GLU A 77 -11.97 -8.31 16.87
C GLU A 77 -11.49 -9.30 15.81
N ARG A 78 -12.05 -9.25 14.59
CA ARG A 78 -11.63 -10.11 13.48
C ARG A 78 -10.19 -9.83 13.04
N ASN A 79 -9.76 -8.57 13.02
CA ASN A 79 -8.49 -8.18 12.42
C ASN A 79 -7.36 -7.95 13.44
N LYS A 80 -7.69 -7.74 14.72
CA LYS A 80 -6.70 -7.54 15.79
C LYS A 80 -5.59 -8.61 15.85
N PRO A 81 -5.86 -9.93 15.66
CA PRO A 81 -4.80 -10.94 15.67
C PRO A 81 -3.75 -10.75 14.58
N LEU A 82 -4.06 -10.04 13.49
CA LEU A 82 -3.15 -9.82 12.38
C LEU A 82 -1.98 -8.90 12.76
N LEU A 83 -2.11 -8.07 13.80
CA LEU A 83 -1.01 -7.21 14.26
C LEU A 83 0.18 -8.00 14.82
N GLU A 84 -0.04 -9.27 15.18
CA GLU A 84 0.98 -10.16 15.75
C GLU A 84 1.67 -11.06 14.72
N LEU A 85 1.32 -10.94 13.43
CA LEU A 85 1.98 -11.71 12.37
C LEU A 85 3.45 -11.30 12.19
N ASP A 86 4.29 -12.27 11.86
CA ASP A 86 5.67 -12.03 11.45
C ASP A 86 5.75 -11.66 9.97
N TYR A 87 5.55 -10.37 9.67
CA TYR A 87 5.62 -9.83 8.30
C TYR A 87 7.00 -9.86 7.66
N GLN A 88 8.05 -10.33 8.36
CA GLN A 88 9.35 -10.58 7.74
C GLN A 88 9.40 -11.92 7.00
N GLN A 89 8.44 -12.82 7.22
CA GLN A 89 8.35 -14.06 6.44
C GLN A 89 7.91 -13.77 5.00
N PRO A 90 8.29 -14.63 4.03
CA PRO A 90 7.84 -14.52 2.65
C PRO A 90 6.31 -14.57 2.52
N ILE A 91 5.74 -13.80 1.59
CA ILE A 91 4.31 -13.78 1.23
C ILE A 91 3.83 -15.19 0.91
N ALA A 92 4.59 -15.94 0.11
CA ALA A 92 4.23 -17.31 -0.26
C ALA A 92 4.06 -18.22 0.96
N LYS A 93 4.90 -18.03 2.00
CA LYS A 93 4.82 -18.80 3.24
C LYS A 93 3.55 -18.49 4.04
N HIS A 94 3.15 -17.22 4.11
CA HIS A 94 1.87 -16.83 4.71
C HIS A 94 0.68 -17.45 3.97
N MET A 95 0.80 -17.59 2.65
CA MET A 95 -0.27 -18.11 1.81
C MET A 95 -0.35 -19.64 1.76
N GLU A 96 0.61 -20.38 2.32
CA GLU A 96 0.63 -21.85 2.33
C GLU A 96 -0.66 -22.45 2.90
N ALA A 97 -1.20 -21.89 3.98
CA ALA A 97 -2.44 -22.35 4.60
C ALA A 97 -3.67 -22.20 3.67
N PHE A 98 -3.59 -21.31 2.67
CA PHE A 98 -4.62 -21.06 1.68
C PHE A 98 -4.30 -21.69 0.32
N ARG A 99 -3.29 -22.56 0.24
CA ARG A 99 -2.78 -23.10 -1.02
C ARG A 99 -3.89 -23.68 -1.91
N ASP A 100 -4.85 -24.38 -1.33
CA ASP A 100 -5.95 -25.04 -2.04
C ASP A 100 -6.97 -24.05 -2.63
N SER A 101 -6.98 -22.79 -2.16
CA SER A 101 -7.80 -21.72 -2.72
C SER A 101 -7.23 -21.13 -4.01
N TYR A 102 -6.02 -21.50 -4.40
CA TYR A 102 -5.33 -20.98 -5.57
C TYR A 102 -4.96 -22.10 -6.54
N SER A 103 -5.07 -21.83 -7.84
CA SER A 103 -4.38 -22.63 -8.85
C SER A 103 -2.86 -22.57 -8.66
N ALA A 104 -2.13 -23.51 -9.25
CA ALA A 104 -0.66 -23.47 -9.23
C ALA A 104 -0.11 -22.19 -9.87
N GLU A 105 -0.79 -21.65 -10.90
CA GLU A 105 -0.38 -20.41 -11.55
C GLU A 105 -0.62 -19.18 -10.68
N GLU A 106 -1.78 -19.07 -10.03
CA GLU A 106 -2.06 -17.97 -9.09
C GLU A 106 -1.10 -17.99 -7.90
N PHE A 107 -0.90 -19.15 -7.28
CA PHE A 107 -0.03 -19.26 -6.11
C PHE A 107 1.43 -18.90 -6.44
N ALA A 108 1.89 -19.20 -7.67
CA ALA A 108 3.25 -18.87 -8.09
C ALA A 108 3.52 -17.35 -8.10
N TYR A 109 2.49 -16.50 -8.18
CA TYR A 109 2.68 -15.05 -8.11
C TYR A 109 3.13 -14.58 -6.73
N PHE A 110 2.78 -15.28 -5.64
CA PHE A 110 3.27 -14.92 -4.30
C PHE A 110 4.80 -15.06 -4.19
N ALA A 111 5.35 -16.16 -4.72
CA ALA A 111 6.79 -16.35 -4.78
C ALA A 111 7.49 -15.32 -5.70
N LYS A 112 6.83 -14.90 -6.79
CA LYS A 112 7.36 -13.84 -7.66
C LYS A 112 7.34 -12.47 -6.98
N LEU A 113 6.31 -12.16 -6.18
CA LEU A 113 6.28 -10.94 -5.37
C LEU A 113 7.42 -10.94 -4.34
N ASP A 114 7.65 -12.07 -3.66
CA ASP A 114 8.78 -12.24 -2.75
C ASP A 114 10.12 -12.01 -3.45
N ASP A 115 10.34 -12.64 -4.60
CA ASP A 115 11.56 -12.44 -5.41
C ASP A 115 11.80 -10.96 -5.73
N VAL A 116 10.76 -10.22 -6.15
CA VAL A 116 10.92 -8.79 -6.44
C VAL A 116 11.31 -8.00 -5.19
N LEU A 117 10.64 -8.22 -4.06
CA LEU A 117 10.92 -7.49 -2.81
C LEU A 117 12.28 -7.88 -2.19
N GLU A 118 12.79 -9.07 -2.46
CA GLU A 118 14.06 -9.55 -1.90
C GLU A 118 15.28 -9.20 -2.74
N THR A 119 15.11 -9.10 -4.06
CA THR A 119 16.26 -9.02 -4.98
C THR A 119 16.36 -7.70 -5.73
N SER A 120 15.35 -6.81 -5.63
CA SER A 120 15.42 -5.50 -6.29
C SER A 120 16.42 -4.58 -5.59
N GLU A 121 17.23 -3.89 -6.39
CA GLU A 121 18.30 -3.03 -5.86
C GLU A 121 17.73 -1.79 -5.16
N ASP A 122 16.71 -1.21 -5.78
CA ASP A 122 16.00 -0.03 -5.33
C ASP A 122 14.51 -0.10 -5.69
N ALA A 123 13.81 0.94 -5.28
CA ALA A 123 12.37 1.04 -5.36
C ALA A 123 11.86 1.31 -6.79
N LYS A 124 12.68 1.90 -7.67
CA LYS A 124 12.36 2.07 -9.09
C LYS A 124 12.43 0.73 -9.82
N ILE A 125 13.50 -0.03 -9.60
CA ILE A 125 13.67 -1.38 -10.16
C ILE A 125 12.55 -2.31 -9.68
N ALA A 126 12.17 -2.21 -8.40
CA ALA A 126 11.03 -2.95 -7.86
C ALA A 126 9.72 -2.60 -8.58
N ASP A 127 9.39 -1.32 -8.77
CA ASP A 127 8.16 -0.92 -9.48
C ASP A 127 8.15 -1.41 -10.93
N GLU A 128 9.26 -1.29 -11.65
CA GLU A 128 9.37 -1.79 -13.04
C GLU A 128 9.12 -3.31 -13.12
N ARG A 129 9.68 -4.07 -12.18
CA ARG A 129 9.47 -5.54 -12.10
C ARG A 129 8.04 -5.89 -11.71
N LEU A 130 7.47 -5.18 -10.72
CA LEU A 130 6.08 -5.35 -10.31
C LEU A 130 5.11 -5.04 -11.45
N ALA A 131 5.31 -3.94 -12.18
CA ALA A 131 4.47 -3.54 -13.30
C ALA A 131 4.46 -4.61 -14.41
N LYS A 132 5.62 -5.21 -14.70
CA LYS A 132 5.72 -6.31 -15.67
C LYS A 132 4.94 -7.55 -15.19
N LEU A 133 5.14 -7.95 -13.93
CA LEU A 133 4.45 -9.11 -13.35
C LEU A 133 2.94 -8.91 -13.26
N GLU A 134 2.50 -7.70 -12.90
CA GLU A 134 1.09 -7.33 -12.86
C GLU A 134 0.48 -7.39 -14.26
N ALA A 135 1.13 -6.86 -15.29
CA ALA A 135 0.64 -6.97 -16.67
C ALA A 135 0.51 -8.43 -17.13
N GLU A 136 1.48 -9.29 -16.76
CA GLU A 136 1.39 -10.74 -17.00
C GLU A 136 0.20 -11.36 -16.25
N ALA A 137 -0.02 -10.98 -14.99
CA ALA A 137 -1.13 -11.49 -14.18
C ALA A 137 -2.49 -11.05 -14.73
N VAL A 138 -2.65 -9.78 -15.10
CA VAL A 138 -3.87 -9.22 -15.70
C VAL A 138 -4.25 -9.97 -16.99
N ALA A 139 -3.26 -10.37 -17.79
CA ALA A 139 -3.51 -11.10 -19.03
C ALA A 139 -3.98 -12.55 -18.82
N LYS A 140 -3.82 -13.11 -17.62
CA LYS A 140 -3.98 -14.54 -17.35
C LYS A 140 -5.03 -14.87 -16.30
N LEU A 141 -5.18 -14.02 -15.29
CA LEU A 141 -6.03 -14.28 -14.14
C LEU A 141 -7.43 -13.73 -14.36
N ASP A 142 -8.43 -14.46 -13.86
CA ASP A 142 -9.80 -13.97 -13.85
C ASP A 142 -10.03 -13.05 -12.66
N ALA A 143 -10.16 -11.74 -12.90
CA ALA A 143 -10.43 -10.77 -11.86
C ALA A 143 -11.81 -10.91 -11.18
N ARG A 144 -12.70 -11.76 -11.73
CA ARG A 144 -14.01 -12.06 -11.12
C ARG A 144 -13.94 -13.24 -10.15
N SER A 145 -12.90 -14.07 -10.23
CA SER A 145 -12.67 -15.10 -9.22
C SER A 145 -12.08 -14.47 -7.95
N GLU A 146 -12.37 -15.05 -6.79
CA GLU A 146 -11.83 -14.58 -5.51
C GLU A 146 -10.30 -14.66 -5.49
N SER A 147 -9.74 -15.78 -5.95
CA SER A 147 -8.30 -16.03 -6.03
C SER A 147 -7.59 -15.09 -7.01
N GLY A 148 -8.17 -14.86 -8.19
CA GLY A 148 -7.63 -13.95 -9.20
C GLY A 148 -7.69 -12.50 -8.73
N ARG A 149 -8.82 -12.08 -8.14
CA ARG A 149 -8.95 -10.76 -7.49
C ARG A 149 -7.95 -10.57 -6.37
N SER A 150 -7.70 -11.59 -5.55
CA SER A 150 -6.72 -11.56 -4.46
C SER A 150 -5.30 -11.31 -4.98
N VAL A 151 -4.85 -12.05 -5.99
CA VAL A 151 -3.52 -11.86 -6.59
C VAL A 151 -3.39 -10.48 -7.26
N LEU A 152 -4.40 -10.06 -8.02
CA LEU A 152 -4.38 -8.74 -8.68
C LEU A 152 -4.45 -7.59 -7.67
N GLY A 153 -5.19 -7.75 -6.58
CA GLY A 153 -5.25 -6.78 -5.49
C GLY A 153 -3.92 -6.69 -4.71
N ALA A 154 -3.20 -7.80 -4.58
CA ALA A 154 -1.84 -7.80 -4.02
C ALA A 154 -0.87 -7.00 -4.90
N PHE A 155 -0.95 -7.11 -6.23
CA PHE A 155 -0.14 -6.28 -7.14
C PHE A 155 -0.48 -4.79 -7.04
N SER A 156 -1.78 -4.46 -7.02
CA SER A 156 -2.22 -3.07 -6.83
C SER A 156 -1.68 -2.53 -5.51
N THR A 157 -1.88 -3.25 -4.41
CA THR A 157 -1.37 -2.88 -3.08
C THR A 157 0.15 -2.69 -3.12
N ALA A 158 0.90 -3.65 -3.69
CA ALA A 158 2.36 -3.59 -3.75
C ALA A 158 2.87 -2.30 -4.42
N ARG A 159 2.35 -1.98 -5.62
CA ARG A 159 2.83 -0.84 -6.41
C ARG A 159 2.42 0.50 -5.79
N HIS A 160 1.18 0.60 -5.33
CA HIS A 160 0.69 1.80 -4.65
C HIS A 160 1.45 2.02 -3.33
N SER A 161 1.62 1.00 -2.50
CA SER A 161 2.40 1.08 -1.26
C SER A 161 3.84 1.49 -1.51
N LEU A 162 4.47 0.91 -2.53
CA LEU A 162 5.84 1.23 -2.90
C LEU A 162 5.99 2.72 -3.26
N ALA A 163 5.08 3.26 -4.07
CA ALA A 163 5.07 4.69 -4.42
C ALA A 163 4.77 5.59 -3.20
N TYR A 164 3.87 5.17 -2.32
CA TYR A 164 3.49 5.94 -1.14
C TYR A 164 4.63 6.04 -0.13
N TRP A 165 5.18 4.91 0.29
CA TRP A 165 6.20 4.87 1.35
C TRP A 165 7.55 5.43 0.92
N GLN A 166 7.88 5.40 -0.38
CA GLN A 166 9.04 6.12 -0.92
C GLN A 166 9.01 7.62 -0.57
N ASN A 167 7.84 8.24 -0.58
CA ASN A 167 7.67 9.67 -0.29
C ASN A 167 7.66 10.00 1.21
N HIS A 168 7.61 9.00 2.08
CA HIS A 168 7.56 9.17 3.55
C HIS A 168 8.91 8.84 4.21
N GLN A 169 9.99 8.76 3.43
CA GLN A 169 11.35 8.50 3.94
C GLN A 169 11.79 9.52 5.01
N THR A 170 11.37 10.77 4.87
CA THR A 170 11.80 11.88 5.75
C THR A 170 11.01 12.00 7.04
N ASP A 171 9.85 11.34 7.15
CA ASP A 171 8.94 11.48 8.30
C ASP A 171 9.45 10.76 9.54
N VAL A 172 10.47 9.93 9.34
CA VAL A 172 11.13 9.11 10.32
C VAL A 172 12.56 9.61 10.41
N GLY A 173 12.77 10.65 11.23
CA GLY A 173 14.09 11.23 11.49
C GLY A 173 15.13 10.15 11.79
N ALA A 174 16.42 10.43 11.55
CA ALA A 174 17.57 9.52 11.41
C ALA A 174 17.81 8.45 12.53
N ALA A 175 16.81 7.65 12.86
CA ALA A 175 16.81 6.66 13.92
C ALA A 175 17.20 5.29 13.35
N GLY A 176 18.30 4.75 13.89
CA GLY A 176 18.76 3.37 13.70
C GLY A 176 19.49 3.14 12.38
N ILE A 177 20.81 3.28 12.39
CA ILE A 177 21.72 3.28 11.23
C ILE A 177 21.97 1.88 10.62
N TRP A 178 21.36 0.81 11.16
CA TRP A 178 21.76 -0.57 10.85
C TRP A 178 21.01 -1.23 9.70
N THR A 179 19.76 -0.88 9.45
CA THR A 179 18.98 -1.44 8.34
C THR A 179 18.83 -0.38 7.25
N PRO A 180 19.41 -0.58 6.06
CA PRO A 180 19.24 0.32 4.92
C PRO A 180 17.75 0.60 4.68
N TRP A 181 17.41 1.88 4.44
CA TRP A 181 16.06 2.36 4.16
C TRP A 181 15.28 1.46 3.19
N ARG A 182 15.95 0.98 2.12
CA ARG A 182 15.35 0.09 1.13
C ARG A 182 14.69 -1.15 1.73
N TRP A 183 15.31 -1.75 2.75
CA TRP A 183 14.80 -2.98 3.37
C TRP A 183 13.57 -2.70 4.21
N ARG A 184 13.55 -1.56 4.91
CA ARG A 184 12.37 -1.10 5.66
C ARG A 184 11.21 -0.84 4.72
N LEU A 185 11.47 -0.16 3.60
CA LEU A 185 10.48 0.08 2.56
C LEU A 185 9.87 -1.24 2.06
N PHE A 186 10.70 -2.20 1.66
CA PHE A 186 10.19 -3.48 1.14
C PHE A 186 9.49 -4.33 2.20
N TRP A 187 9.89 -4.28 3.47
CA TRP A 187 9.17 -4.95 4.55
C TRP A 187 7.79 -4.34 4.80
N VAL A 188 7.64 -3.02 4.70
CA VAL A 188 6.33 -2.38 4.82
C VAL A 188 5.45 -2.75 3.64
N VAL A 189 5.97 -2.66 2.41
CA VAL A 189 5.23 -3.10 1.21
C VAL A 189 4.79 -4.57 1.32
N ARG A 190 5.66 -5.43 1.86
CA ARG A 190 5.30 -6.83 2.15
C ARG A 190 4.16 -6.93 3.18
N ALA A 191 4.23 -6.17 4.28
CA ALA A 191 3.18 -6.15 5.29
C ALA A 191 1.84 -5.72 4.72
N ASP A 192 1.84 -4.71 3.83
CA ASP A 192 0.63 -4.21 3.16
C ASP A 192 0.00 -5.30 2.27
N ILE A 193 0.83 -6.01 1.48
CA ILE A 193 0.39 -7.13 0.65
C ILE A 193 -0.21 -8.25 1.52
N ILE A 194 0.51 -8.67 2.56
CA ILE A 194 0.05 -9.75 3.45
C ILE A 194 -1.25 -9.33 4.15
N GLY A 195 -1.32 -8.09 4.66
CA GLY A 195 -2.50 -7.54 5.29
C GLY A 195 -3.71 -7.56 4.36
N PHE A 196 -3.54 -7.21 3.09
CA PHE A 196 -4.59 -7.34 2.10
C PHE A 196 -4.98 -8.80 1.85
N LEU A 197 -4.01 -9.69 1.65
CA LEU A 197 -4.25 -11.11 1.34
C LEU A 197 -5.01 -11.86 2.45
N TYR A 198 -4.73 -11.57 3.73
CA TYR A 198 -5.46 -12.20 4.84
C TYR A 198 -6.89 -11.69 5.01
N THR A 199 -7.17 -10.47 4.57
CA THR A 199 -8.40 -9.76 4.94
C THR A 199 -9.35 -9.58 3.76
N GLY A 200 -8.84 -9.58 2.52
CA GLY A 200 -9.55 -9.09 1.35
C GLY A 200 -9.99 -7.63 1.45
N ASN A 201 -9.44 -6.89 2.43
CA ASN A 201 -9.98 -5.64 2.92
C ASN A 201 -8.88 -4.57 2.99
N TRP A 202 -8.95 -3.59 2.09
CA TRP A 202 -7.94 -2.54 2.00
C TRP A 202 -7.87 -1.64 3.24
N GLY A 203 -8.97 -1.50 4.00
CA GLY A 203 -8.99 -0.73 5.26
C GLY A 203 -8.26 -1.44 6.39
N ALA A 204 -8.46 -2.75 6.53
CA ALA A 204 -7.71 -3.56 7.50
C ALA A 204 -6.22 -3.63 7.14
N ALA A 205 -5.90 -3.79 5.85
CA ALA A 205 -4.54 -3.74 5.35
C ALA A 205 -3.86 -2.40 5.65
N ALA A 206 -4.58 -1.27 5.52
CA ALA A 206 -4.06 0.05 5.84
C ALA A 206 -3.70 0.20 7.33
N VAL A 207 -4.49 -0.41 8.23
CA VAL A 207 -4.18 -0.42 9.67
C VAL A 207 -2.92 -1.25 9.96
N ILE A 208 -2.77 -2.40 9.31
CA ILE A 208 -1.57 -3.24 9.40
C ILE A 208 -0.35 -2.46 8.91
N SER A 209 -0.48 -1.76 7.78
CA SER A 209 0.54 -0.89 7.21
C SER A 209 0.98 0.19 8.20
N TYR A 210 0.02 0.93 8.75
CA TYR A 210 0.24 1.97 9.76
C TYR A 210 0.95 1.42 11.00
N PHE A 211 0.44 0.31 11.55
CA PHE A 211 1.03 -0.36 12.71
C PHE A 211 2.48 -0.79 12.45
N TYR A 212 2.70 -1.49 11.33
CA TYR A 212 4.00 -2.08 11.01
C TYR A 212 5.04 -1.02 10.67
N TRP A 213 4.63 0.04 9.95
CA TRP A 213 5.45 1.23 9.75
C TRP A 213 5.97 1.73 11.10
N TRP A 214 5.09 2.10 12.04
CA TRP A 214 5.52 2.58 13.36
C TRP A 214 6.38 1.57 14.12
N ARG A 215 6.07 0.26 14.06
CA ARG A 215 6.86 -0.79 14.71
C ARG A 215 8.30 -0.84 14.23
N LEU A 216 8.55 -0.68 12.92
CA LEU A 216 9.91 -0.64 12.36
C LEU A 216 10.74 0.55 12.86
N TRP A 217 10.09 1.62 13.33
CA TRP A 217 10.74 2.86 13.76
C TRP A 217 10.80 3.01 15.29
N TRP A 218 9.81 2.52 16.03
CA TRP A 218 9.74 2.62 17.50
C TRP A 218 10.67 1.66 18.24
N TRP A 219 10.98 0.49 17.67
CA TRP A 219 11.92 -0.47 18.29
C TRP A 219 13.33 0.10 18.52
N TRP A 220 13.67 1.22 17.87
CA TRP A 220 14.99 1.85 17.97
C TRP A 220 15.10 2.95 19.04
N TRP A 221 14.00 3.33 19.70
CA TRP A 221 14.04 4.35 20.76
C TRP A 221 14.24 3.76 22.18
N TRP A 222 14.16 2.44 22.32
CA TRP A 222 14.27 1.72 23.60
C TRP A 222 15.50 0.78 23.70
N LEU A 223 16.43 0.87 22.73
CA LEU A 223 17.74 0.21 22.74
C LEU A 223 18.85 1.28 22.71
#